data_AF-A0A3N0GXZ5-F1
#
_entry.id   AF-A0A3N0GXZ5-F1
#
_cell.length_a   1.000
_cell.length_b   1.000
_cell.length_c   1.000
_cell.angle_alpha   90.00
_cell.angle_beta   90.00
_cell.angle_gamma   90.00
#
_symmetry.space_group_name_H-M   'P 1'
#
loop_
_entity.id
_entity.type
_entity.pdbx_description
1 polymer ?
#
loop_
_entity_poly.entity_id
_entity_poly.type
_entity_poly.pdbx_seq_one_letter_code
_entity_poly.pdbx_strand_id
1 'polypeptide(L)'
;MTPTPVRRFLTHPRVLVSLIVLVALVVPLGVLAHGRSDGRPRVRMVADAAASTLTRHTAADFAGGRARGTAVANGALTLARPIGSRTVAGVRYDFARWTSGWVAPGQSFTELVPSWAARTPGGSWLQVLVRVRDSQGRVSTFKDLGRWTSGDRFLRRRSSGAQADAVAQVSTDTLRAQAGVQLSTYQLRVQLMRRPGHAGPVVRSVSTVASLLPGTVPATSQPLSSTAVSLPVPGYSQMIHRGQDPQYGGGGEAWCSPTSLSMVLGYYGRLPVVGSWVKAAYADRWVNQVARLTYDYRYQGTGNWPFNTAVGASQLGDAFVTRLADLRMAEPFLRAGIPLIVSIRFGRGQLAGAPISATAGHLVVLSGLTAGGDPVVMDPAAPNDATVRRTYNRAQFERAWLGGSGGMAYVLHDAAHPLPARPAGVRAW
;
A
#
# COMPACT_ATOMS: atom_id res chain seq x y z
N MET A 1 70.65 31.14 6.67
CA MET A 1 70.18 32.41 7.26
C MET A 1 69.27 32.02 8.42
N THR A 2 69.79 31.91 9.65
CA THR A 2 70.13 32.95 10.66
C THR A 2 68.91 33.39 11.50
N PRO A 3 69.05 33.56 12.84
CA PRO A 3 67.92 33.36 13.78
C PRO A 3 67.53 34.60 14.62
N THR A 4 66.60 34.37 15.56
CA THR A 4 66.21 35.16 16.77
C THR A 4 67.39 35.40 17.76
N PRO A 5 67.24 35.95 19.01
CA PRO A 5 66.10 36.53 19.80
C PRO A 5 66.39 37.97 20.37
N VAL A 6 65.68 38.61 21.35
CA VAL A 6 65.79 38.45 22.85
C VAL A 6 64.93 39.45 23.70
N ARG A 7 64.25 38.92 24.74
CA ARG A 7 63.90 39.39 26.14
C ARG A 7 63.53 40.85 26.54
N ARG A 8 62.53 40.96 27.45
CA ARG A 8 62.56 41.31 28.91
C ARG A 8 61.20 40.86 29.54
N PHE A 9 60.98 40.27 30.74
CA PHE A 9 61.44 40.45 32.14
C PHE A 9 60.91 41.77 32.79
N LEU A 10 60.21 41.87 33.94
CA LEU A 10 59.77 40.98 35.07
C LEU A 10 58.31 41.39 35.56
N THR A 11 57.62 41.01 36.67
CA THR A 11 57.83 40.20 37.92
C THR A 11 56.48 39.72 38.59
N HIS A 12 56.58 38.99 39.71
CA HIS A 12 55.62 38.53 40.77
C HIS A 12 55.08 39.63 41.76
N PRO A 13 54.40 39.35 42.92
CA PRO A 13 53.57 38.19 43.44
C PRO A 13 52.26 38.56 44.23
N ARG A 14 51.43 37.55 44.61
CA ARG A 14 50.80 37.27 45.98
C ARG A 14 49.69 36.18 45.85
N VAL A 15 49.65 35.05 46.60
CA VAL A 15 49.35 34.79 48.06
C VAL A 15 47.81 34.83 48.32
N LEU A 16 47.09 33.84 48.93
CA LEU A 16 47.30 33.08 50.21
C LEU A 16 46.46 31.75 50.33
N VAL A 17 46.93 30.76 51.14
CA VAL A 17 46.28 29.66 51.96
C VAL A 17 44.82 29.23 51.65
N SER A 18 44.45 27.98 51.28
CA SER A 18 44.44 26.63 51.93
C SER A 18 43.33 26.29 52.95
N LEU A 19 42.70 25.11 52.82
CA LEU A 19 42.54 24.13 53.92
C LEU A 19 42.19 22.72 53.41
N ILE A 20 42.42 21.69 54.25
CA ILE A 20 42.10 20.27 54.01
C ILE A 20 41.31 19.74 55.22
N VAL A 21 40.26 18.93 54.99
CA VAL A 21 39.71 17.99 55.98
C VAL A 21 39.34 16.69 55.26
N LEU A 22 39.64 15.54 55.87
CA LEU A 22 39.37 14.18 55.37
C LEU A 22 38.85 13.31 56.52
N VAL A 23 37.67 12.69 56.36
CA VAL A 23 37.11 11.75 57.35
C VAL A 23 36.38 10.57 56.69
N ALA A 24 36.82 9.37 57.06
CA ALA A 24 36.16 8.05 57.10
C ALA A 24 35.42 7.46 55.88
N LEU A 25 35.78 6.19 55.60
CA LEU A 25 34.97 5.20 54.88
C LEU A 25 33.84 4.67 55.78
N VAL A 26 32.67 4.37 55.19
CA VAL A 26 31.83 3.22 55.59
C VAL A 26 31.35 2.53 54.32
N VAL A 27 31.50 1.20 54.25
CA VAL A 27 31.09 0.38 53.10
C VAL A 27 29.98 -0.58 53.53
N PRO A 28 28.83 -0.60 52.83
CA PRO A 28 27.94 -1.76 52.79
C PRO A 28 28.21 -2.60 51.54
N LEU A 29 28.47 -3.91 51.70
CA LEU A 29 28.49 -4.85 50.58
C LEU A 29 27.06 -5.02 50.03
N GLY A 30 26.83 -4.58 48.79
CA GLY A 30 25.61 -4.81 48.04
C GLY A 30 25.87 -5.65 46.79
N VAL A 31 25.81 -6.98 46.90
CA VAL A 31 25.99 -7.87 45.74
C VAL A 31 24.72 -7.86 44.88
N LEU A 32 24.76 -7.09 43.78
CA LEU A 32 23.80 -7.20 42.69
C LEU A 32 24.53 -7.31 41.35
N ALA A 33 24.05 -8.21 40.50
CA ALA A 33 24.75 -8.62 39.29
C ALA A 33 24.82 -7.50 38.25
N HIS A 34 25.96 -7.40 37.54
CA HIS A 34 26.14 -6.55 36.36
C HIS A 34 25.36 -7.12 35.15
N GLY A 35 24.03 -7.03 35.21
CA GLY A 35 23.17 -7.20 34.05
C GLY A 35 23.43 -6.07 33.05
N ARG A 36 24.24 -6.33 32.01
CA ARG A 36 24.39 -5.40 30.87
C ARG A 36 23.03 -5.21 30.19
N SER A 37 22.35 -4.12 30.52
CA SER A 37 21.25 -3.63 29.70
C SER A 37 21.84 -3.00 28.43
N ASP A 38 21.68 -3.68 27.28
CA ASP A 38 21.98 -3.09 25.97
C ASP A 38 21.05 -1.91 25.71
N GLY A 39 21.47 -0.73 26.17
CA GLY A 39 20.71 0.53 26.22
C GLY A 39 20.45 1.18 24.86
N ARG A 40 20.19 0.39 23.81
CA ARG A 40 19.68 0.92 22.55
C ARG A 40 18.28 1.50 22.80
N PRO A 41 18.04 2.81 22.55
CA PRO A 41 16.72 3.40 22.75
C PRO A 41 15.73 2.71 21.80
N ARG A 42 14.77 1.97 22.35
CA ARG A 42 13.67 1.37 21.59
C ARG A 42 12.75 2.49 21.10
N VAL A 43 13.05 3.05 19.93
CA VAL A 43 12.30 4.16 19.33
C VAL A 43 10.86 3.69 19.07
N ARG A 44 9.97 4.04 19.99
CA ARG A 44 8.57 3.60 19.99
C ARG A 44 7.87 4.07 18.72
N MET A 45 7.04 3.23 18.13
CA MET A 45 6.11 3.67 17.09
C MET A 45 4.97 4.43 17.79
N VAL A 46 4.80 5.70 17.44
CA VAL A 46 3.77 6.61 17.95
C VAL A 46 2.88 7.02 16.77
N ALA A 47 1.66 7.47 17.04
CA ALA A 47 0.59 7.59 16.05
C ALA A 47 0.94 8.39 14.78
N ASP A 48 0.33 7.95 13.68
CA ASP A 48 0.69 8.26 12.29
C ASP A 48 0.82 9.75 11.95
N ALA A 49 1.88 10.11 11.22
CA ALA A 49 2.00 11.41 10.53
C ALA A 49 1.04 11.55 9.32
N ALA A 50 0.38 10.46 8.91
CA ALA A 50 -0.66 10.44 7.88
C ALA A 50 -1.82 9.55 8.37
N ALA A 51 -2.76 10.14 9.10
CA ALA A 51 -3.78 9.42 9.89
C ALA A 51 -4.68 8.53 9.02
N SER A 52 -4.33 7.25 8.94
CA SER A 52 -4.93 6.29 8.01
C SER A 52 -5.46 5.07 8.76
N THR A 53 -6.74 4.76 8.58
CA THR A 53 -7.39 3.59 9.18
C THR A 53 -7.80 2.61 8.10
N LEU A 54 -7.23 1.41 8.15
CA LEU A 54 -7.73 0.25 7.44
C LEU A 54 -8.88 -0.38 8.24
N THR A 55 -10.05 -0.50 7.63
CA THR A 55 -11.10 -1.40 8.10
C THR A 55 -11.12 -2.62 7.19
N ARG A 56 -11.31 -3.81 7.75
CA ARG A 56 -11.49 -5.05 6.99
C ARG A 56 -12.85 -5.63 7.32
N HIS A 57 -13.63 -5.98 6.30
CA HIS A 57 -14.83 -6.80 6.44
C HIS A 57 -14.54 -8.20 5.93
N THR A 58 -14.82 -9.19 6.77
CA THR A 58 -14.58 -10.62 6.59
C THR A 58 -15.89 -11.40 6.81
N ALA A 59 -15.83 -12.74 6.89
CA ALA A 59 -16.99 -13.59 7.15
C ALA A 59 -17.86 -13.14 8.33
N ALA A 60 -17.24 -12.72 9.45
CA ALA A 60 -17.96 -12.24 10.64
C ALA A 60 -18.66 -10.90 10.37
N ASP A 61 -17.94 -9.94 9.80
CA ASP A 61 -18.46 -8.59 9.50
C ASP A 61 -19.55 -8.62 8.43
N PHE A 62 -19.47 -9.56 7.49
CA PHE A 62 -20.51 -9.79 6.49
C PHE A 62 -21.83 -10.23 7.12
N ALA A 63 -21.81 -11.01 8.20
CA ALA A 63 -23.01 -11.38 8.95
C ALA A 63 -23.65 -10.19 9.69
N GLY A 64 -22.84 -9.26 10.21
CA GLY A 64 -23.31 -8.01 10.81
C GLY A 64 -23.80 -6.95 9.82
N GLY A 65 -23.58 -7.13 8.52
CA GLY A 65 -24.03 -6.21 7.47
C GLY A 65 -25.40 -6.55 6.89
N ARG A 66 -26.10 -5.56 6.31
CA ARG A 66 -27.44 -5.74 5.74
C ARG A 66 -27.39 -6.50 4.40
N ALA A 67 -27.50 -7.81 4.50
CA ALA A 67 -27.73 -8.69 3.35
C ALA A 67 -29.09 -8.45 2.67
N ARG A 68 -29.11 -8.50 1.33
CA ARG A 68 -30.30 -8.69 0.50
C ARG A 68 -29.95 -9.67 -0.62
N GLY A 69 -30.32 -10.93 -0.42
CA GLY A 69 -30.02 -12.04 -1.35
C GLY A 69 -28.59 -12.59 -1.29
N THR A 70 -27.70 -11.92 -0.58
CA THR A 70 -26.38 -12.44 -0.24
C THR A 70 -26.43 -13.31 1.01
N ALA A 71 -25.52 -14.26 1.14
CA ALA A 71 -25.27 -15.01 2.37
C ALA A 71 -23.76 -15.10 2.63
N VAL A 72 -23.37 -15.53 3.83
CA VAL A 72 -22.01 -15.99 4.11
C VAL A 72 -21.99 -17.51 3.96
N ALA A 73 -21.10 -18.04 3.14
CA ALA A 73 -20.89 -19.47 2.95
C ALA A 73 -19.39 -19.74 2.80
N ASN A 74 -18.88 -20.80 3.45
CA ASN A 74 -17.47 -21.20 3.42
C ASN A 74 -16.49 -20.03 3.67
N GLY A 75 -16.80 -19.18 4.64
CA GLY A 75 -15.98 -18.01 5.01
C GLY A 75 -16.02 -16.83 4.04
N ALA A 76 -16.97 -16.78 3.10
CA ALA A 76 -17.06 -15.73 2.09
C ALA A 76 -18.50 -15.27 1.81
N LEU A 77 -18.65 -14.01 1.40
CA LEU A 77 -19.91 -13.45 0.91
C LEU A 77 -20.21 -13.99 -0.50
N THR A 78 -21.42 -14.54 -0.69
CA THR A 78 -21.86 -15.15 -1.96
C THR A 78 -23.26 -14.65 -2.36
N LEU A 79 -23.63 -14.87 -3.64
CA LEU A 79 -24.98 -14.61 -4.16
C LEU A 79 -25.84 -15.86 -3.95
N ALA A 80 -26.61 -15.89 -2.87
CA ALA A 80 -27.47 -17.02 -2.51
C ALA A 80 -28.79 -17.01 -3.29
N ARG A 81 -29.49 -15.88 -3.32
CA ARG A 81 -30.71 -15.69 -4.13
C ARG A 81 -30.73 -14.32 -4.83
N PRO A 82 -31.24 -14.21 -6.07
CA PRO A 82 -31.44 -12.92 -6.71
C PRO A 82 -32.43 -12.06 -5.92
N ILE A 83 -32.27 -10.74 -6.00
CA ILE A 83 -33.26 -9.73 -5.58
C ILE A 83 -33.80 -8.92 -6.76
N GLY A 84 -33.56 -9.42 -7.97
CA GLY A 84 -33.84 -8.79 -9.26
C GLY A 84 -32.75 -9.13 -10.28
N SER A 85 -32.99 -8.74 -11.53
CA SER A 85 -31.99 -8.78 -12.60
C SER A 85 -31.65 -7.36 -13.10
N ARG A 86 -30.51 -7.19 -13.77
CA ARG A 86 -30.06 -5.95 -14.42
C ARG A 86 -29.34 -6.29 -15.72
N THR A 87 -29.71 -5.61 -16.82
CA THR A 87 -28.98 -5.72 -18.10
C THR A 87 -27.77 -4.80 -18.09
N VAL A 88 -26.60 -5.32 -18.50
CA VAL A 88 -25.35 -4.55 -18.64
C VAL A 88 -24.67 -4.98 -19.93
N ALA A 89 -24.45 -4.04 -20.86
CA ALA A 89 -23.90 -4.30 -22.20
C ALA A 89 -24.62 -5.45 -22.92
N GLY A 90 -25.94 -5.36 -23.03
CA GLY A 90 -26.81 -6.38 -23.65
C GLY A 90 -27.04 -7.65 -22.84
N VAL A 91 -26.18 -7.97 -21.87
CA VAL A 91 -26.27 -9.22 -21.08
C VAL A 91 -27.11 -9.01 -19.81
N ARG A 92 -28.11 -9.87 -19.59
CA ARG A 92 -28.89 -9.94 -18.34
C ARG A 92 -28.06 -10.60 -17.23
N TYR A 93 -27.97 -9.94 -16.08
CA TYR A 93 -27.37 -10.46 -14.85
C TYR A 93 -28.42 -10.51 -13.73
N ASP A 94 -28.47 -11.62 -13.00
CA ASP A 94 -29.07 -11.65 -11.66
C ASP A 94 -28.16 -11.01 -10.64
N PHE A 95 -28.73 -10.33 -9.65
CA PHE A 95 -27.93 -9.70 -8.60
C PHE A 95 -28.45 -9.91 -7.18
N ALA A 96 -27.50 -9.87 -6.25
CA ALA A 96 -27.74 -9.66 -4.83
C ALA A 96 -26.92 -8.47 -4.33
N ARG A 97 -27.18 -8.02 -3.10
CA ARG A 97 -26.52 -6.85 -2.50
C ARG A 97 -26.25 -7.03 -1.02
N TRP A 98 -25.01 -6.84 -0.62
CA TRP A 98 -24.62 -6.59 0.77
C TRP A 98 -24.39 -5.09 0.99
N THR A 99 -24.52 -4.60 2.22
CA THR A 99 -24.22 -3.21 2.60
C THR A 99 -23.80 -3.19 4.07
N SER A 100 -22.67 -2.56 4.39
CA SER A 100 -22.14 -2.50 5.75
C SER A 100 -23.03 -1.69 6.69
N GLY A 101 -22.72 -1.70 7.99
CA GLY A 101 -23.09 -0.60 8.89
C GLY A 101 -22.44 0.73 8.44
N TRP A 102 -22.73 1.82 9.15
CA TRP A 102 -21.89 3.02 9.05
C TRP A 102 -20.59 2.76 9.81
N VAL A 103 -19.46 2.78 9.10
CA VAL A 103 -18.13 2.60 9.67
C VAL A 103 -17.57 3.96 10.08
N ALA A 104 -17.08 4.05 11.30
CA ALA A 104 -16.32 5.18 11.81
C ALA A 104 -14.82 4.80 11.88
N PRO A 105 -13.92 5.47 11.14
CA PRO A 105 -12.47 5.25 11.25
C PRO A 105 -11.90 5.57 12.64
N GLY A 106 -12.62 6.37 13.43
CA GLY A 106 -12.16 6.95 14.70
C GLY A 106 -11.41 8.28 14.55
N GLN A 107 -11.23 8.76 13.32
CA GLN A 107 -10.77 10.10 12.98
C GLN A 107 -11.51 10.60 11.73
N SER A 108 -11.49 11.91 11.48
CA SER A 108 -11.96 12.45 10.20
C SER A 108 -11.00 12.10 9.07
N PHE A 109 -11.50 12.04 7.83
CA PHE A 109 -10.72 11.67 6.64
C PHE A 109 -11.11 12.52 5.42
N THR A 110 -10.24 12.56 4.42
CA THR A 110 -10.48 13.26 3.14
C THR A 110 -10.43 12.32 1.93
N GLU A 111 -9.78 11.17 2.03
CA GLU A 111 -9.72 10.17 0.96
C GLU A 111 -10.09 8.76 1.45
N LEU A 112 -10.67 7.95 0.57
CA LEU A 112 -11.08 6.58 0.86
C LEU A 112 -10.85 5.68 -0.37
N VAL A 113 -10.13 4.57 -0.18
CA VAL A 113 -9.88 3.56 -1.23
C VAL A 113 -10.38 2.18 -0.75
N PRO A 114 -11.40 1.59 -1.39
CA PRO A 114 -11.85 0.23 -1.11
C PRO A 114 -11.08 -0.81 -1.94
N SER A 115 -10.73 -1.95 -1.37
CA SER A 115 -10.08 -3.10 -2.05
C SER A 115 -10.71 -4.42 -1.58
N TRP A 116 -10.51 -5.53 -2.31
CA TRP A 116 -11.27 -6.76 -2.07
C TRP A 116 -10.54 -8.04 -2.48
N ALA A 117 -10.65 -9.08 -1.66
CA ALA A 117 -10.26 -10.45 -2.03
C ALA A 117 -11.48 -11.19 -2.60
N ALA A 118 -11.51 -11.42 -3.91
CA ALA A 118 -12.66 -12.03 -4.58
C ALA A 118 -12.27 -12.95 -5.74
N ARG A 119 -13.14 -13.91 -6.06
CA ARG A 119 -13.11 -14.70 -7.29
C ARG A 119 -14.47 -14.60 -7.99
N THR A 120 -14.45 -14.45 -9.32
CA THR A 120 -15.68 -14.36 -10.13
C THR A 120 -15.63 -15.41 -11.26
N PRO A 121 -16.20 -16.62 -11.05
CA PRO A 121 -16.20 -17.66 -12.07
C PRO A 121 -17.06 -17.28 -13.30
N GLY A 122 -16.63 -17.74 -14.48
CA GLY A 122 -17.37 -17.57 -15.74
C GLY A 122 -17.71 -16.11 -16.04
N GLY A 123 -18.97 -15.85 -16.36
CA GLY A 123 -19.48 -14.49 -16.64
C GLY A 123 -19.84 -13.66 -15.41
N SER A 124 -19.48 -14.07 -14.19
CA SER A 124 -19.81 -13.31 -12.98
C SER A 124 -18.88 -12.12 -12.75
N TRP A 125 -19.33 -11.17 -11.93
CA TRP A 125 -18.60 -9.94 -11.58
C TRP A 125 -19.15 -9.31 -10.31
N LEU A 126 -18.40 -8.38 -9.71
CA LEU A 126 -18.83 -7.59 -8.55
C LEU A 126 -18.76 -6.09 -8.84
N GLN A 127 -19.56 -5.33 -8.11
CA GLN A 127 -19.57 -3.86 -8.15
C GLN A 127 -19.43 -3.32 -6.73
N VAL A 128 -18.46 -2.44 -6.51
CA VAL A 128 -18.21 -1.82 -5.20
C VAL A 128 -18.66 -0.38 -5.22
N LEU A 129 -19.60 -0.04 -4.34
CA LEU A 129 -20.10 1.31 -4.16
C LEU A 129 -19.83 1.79 -2.73
N VAL A 130 -19.50 3.06 -2.59
CA VAL A 130 -19.25 3.72 -1.30
C VAL A 130 -20.14 4.96 -1.21
N ARG A 131 -20.71 5.23 -0.04
CA ARG A 131 -21.13 6.58 0.31
C ARG A 131 -20.47 7.02 1.61
N VAL A 132 -20.36 8.32 1.80
CA VAL A 132 -19.75 8.94 2.97
C VAL A 132 -20.72 9.91 3.63
N ARG A 133 -20.43 10.26 4.88
CA ARG A 133 -21.06 11.34 5.62
C ARG A 133 -19.95 12.29 6.07
N ASP A 134 -20.19 13.59 6.02
CA ASP A 134 -19.26 14.59 6.54
C ASP A 134 -19.37 14.81 8.06
N SER A 135 -18.56 15.71 8.60
CA SER A 135 -18.63 16.16 10.00
C SER A 135 -19.90 16.96 10.34
N GLN A 136 -20.61 17.48 9.34
CA GLN A 136 -21.86 18.23 9.47
C GLN A 136 -23.11 17.34 9.34
N GLY A 137 -22.93 16.02 9.15
CA GLY A 137 -24.02 15.05 9.02
C GLY A 137 -24.57 14.88 7.59
N ARG A 138 -24.10 15.66 6.61
CA ARG A 138 -24.54 15.57 5.21
C ARG A 138 -24.04 14.26 4.60
N VAL A 139 -24.92 13.56 3.88
CA VAL A 139 -24.65 12.22 3.33
C VAL A 139 -24.53 12.27 1.80
N SER A 140 -23.44 11.72 1.26
CA SER A 140 -23.24 11.62 -0.18
C SER A 140 -24.20 10.62 -0.84
N THR A 141 -24.37 10.77 -2.14
CA THR A 141 -24.87 9.69 -3.01
C THR A 141 -23.91 8.49 -2.97
N PHE A 142 -24.39 7.30 -3.34
CA PHE A 142 -23.50 6.15 -3.55
C PHE A 142 -22.67 6.37 -4.82
N LYS A 143 -21.37 6.48 -4.65
CA LYS A 143 -20.38 6.49 -5.73
C LYS A 143 -20.03 5.05 -6.12
N ASP A 144 -19.91 4.78 -7.40
CA ASP A 144 -19.50 3.50 -7.98
C ASP A 144 -17.98 3.52 -8.22
N LEU A 145 -17.23 2.78 -7.42
CA LEU A 145 -15.76 2.74 -7.47
C LEU A 145 -15.26 1.67 -8.46
N GLY A 146 -16.14 0.85 -9.03
CA GLY A 146 -15.83 0.04 -10.20
C GLY A 146 -16.53 -1.31 -10.27
N ARG A 147 -16.37 -1.92 -11.45
CA ARG A 147 -16.92 -3.22 -11.84
C ARG A 147 -15.76 -4.16 -12.12
N TRP A 148 -15.65 -5.21 -11.31
CA TRP A 148 -14.47 -6.07 -11.24
C TRP A 148 -14.83 -7.52 -11.55
N THR A 149 -13.97 -8.18 -12.32
CA THR A 149 -14.03 -9.61 -12.61
C THR A 149 -12.63 -10.17 -12.84
N SER A 150 -12.37 -11.41 -12.39
CA SER A 150 -11.10 -12.13 -12.50
C SER A 150 -10.61 -12.34 -13.93
N GLY A 151 -11.48 -12.16 -14.95
CA GLY A 151 -11.09 -12.23 -16.36
C GLY A 151 -12.02 -11.40 -17.26
N ASP A 152 -11.48 -10.85 -18.34
CA ASP A 152 -12.14 -9.85 -19.20
C ASP A 152 -13.14 -10.41 -20.23
N ARG A 153 -13.13 -11.73 -20.49
CA ARG A 153 -13.88 -12.41 -21.58
C ARG A 153 -15.37 -12.06 -21.67
N PHE A 154 -16.03 -11.87 -20.52
CA PHE A 154 -17.48 -11.64 -20.46
C PHE A 154 -17.87 -10.22 -19.99
N LEU A 155 -16.93 -9.49 -19.40
CA LEU A 155 -17.09 -8.11 -18.97
C LEU A 155 -15.73 -7.43 -18.94
N ARG A 156 -15.59 -6.33 -19.69
CA ARG A 156 -14.42 -5.43 -19.58
C ARG A 156 -14.46 -4.72 -18.23
N ARG A 157 -13.57 -5.15 -17.32
CA ARG A 157 -13.39 -4.61 -15.96
C ARG A 157 -13.06 -3.12 -16.00
N ARG A 158 -13.69 -2.30 -15.15
CA ARG A 158 -13.53 -0.83 -15.25
C ARG A 158 -13.95 -0.07 -14.01
N SER A 159 -13.29 1.05 -13.75
CA SER A 159 -13.87 2.14 -12.97
C SER A 159 -15.09 2.73 -13.70
N SER A 160 -15.95 3.43 -12.96
CA SER A 160 -17.14 4.08 -13.54
C SER A 160 -16.90 5.54 -13.97
N GLY A 161 -15.73 6.09 -13.66
CA GLY A 161 -15.31 7.44 -14.03
C GLY A 161 -15.76 8.52 -13.02
N ALA A 162 -15.55 9.77 -13.40
CA ALA A 162 -15.84 10.93 -12.57
C ALA A 162 -17.32 10.97 -12.15
N GLN A 163 -17.54 11.15 -10.85
CA GLN A 163 -18.83 11.25 -10.18
C GLN A 163 -18.65 12.25 -9.03
N ALA A 164 -19.59 13.18 -8.83
CA ALA A 164 -19.52 14.20 -7.78
C ALA A 164 -20.89 14.43 -7.12
N ASP A 165 -20.88 14.97 -5.91
CA ASP A 165 -21.99 15.69 -5.25
C ASP A 165 -21.39 16.71 -4.26
N ALA A 166 -22.22 17.39 -3.48
CA ALA A 166 -21.78 18.42 -2.52
C ALA A 166 -20.90 17.89 -1.35
N VAL A 167 -20.77 16.58 -1.17
CA VAL A 167 -19.98 15.96 -0.09
C VAL A 167 -18.72 15.29 -0.64
N ALA A 168 -18.83 14.54 -1.75
CA ALA A 168 -17.71 13.74 -2.26
C ALA A 168 -17.70 13.55 -3.78
N GLN A 169 -16.50 13.27 -4.29
CA GLN A 169 -16.19 12.97 -5.69
C GLN A 169 -15.34 11.70 -5.86
N VAL A 170 -15.23 11.19 -7.09
CA VAL A 170 -14.39 10.02 -7.44
C VAL A 170 -13.30 10.40 -8.43
N SER A 171 -12.06 10.03 -8.09
CA SER A 171 -10.90 10.05 -8.97
C SER A 171 -10.44 8.60 -9.20
N THR A 172 -10.84 8.02 -10.35
CA THR A 172 -10.64 6.61 -10.77
C THR A 172 -11.12 5.56 -9.75
N ASP A 173 -10.31 5.26 -8.73
CA ASP A 173 -10.51 4.24 -7.70
C ASP A 173 -10.59 4.81 -6.27
N THR A 174 -10.33 6.12 -6.14
CA THR A 174 -10.27 6.85 -4.88
C THR A 174 -11.47 7.77 -4.76
N LEU A 175 -12.27 7.59 -3.70
CA LEU A 175 -13.26 8.57 -3.27
C LEU A 175 -12.52 9.68 -2.53
N ARG A 176 -12.77 10.94 -2.89
CA ARG A 176 -12.23 12.13 -2.22
C ARG A 176 -13.37 13.02 -1.75
N ALA A 177 -13.17 13.71 -0.64
CA ALA A 177 -14.07 14.77 -0.20
C ALA A 177 -14.10 15.94 -1.21
N GLN A 178 -15.11 16.79 -1.11
CA GLN A 178 -15.06 18.11 -1.75
C GLN A 178 -14.13 19.06 -1.00
N ALA A 179 -13.71 20.14 -1.65
CA ALA A 179 -12.88 21.17 -1.03
C ALA A 179 -13.55 21.71 0.26
N GLY A 180 -12.79 21.76 1.36
CA GLY A 180 -13.28 22.18 2.67
C GLY A 180 -14.17 21.17 3.42
N VAL A 181 -14.41 19.96 2.89
CA VAL A 181 -15.26 18.94 3.53
C VAL A 181 -14.40 17.88 4.25
N GLN A 182 -14.63 17.71 5.55
CA GLN A 182 -14.07 16.60 6.34
C GLN A 182 -15.08 15.45 6.44
N LEU A 183 -14.68 14.23 6.11
CA LEU A 183 -15.54 13.04 6.18
C LEU A 183 -15.45 12.39 7.57
N SER A 184 -16.57 11.92 8.10
CA SER A 184 -16.71 11.36 9.46
C SER A 184 -16.95 9.85 9.48
N THR A 185 -17.80 9.36 8.57
CA THR A 185 -18.22 7.95 8.49
C THR A 185 -18.47 7.55 7.04
N TYR A 186 -18.37 6.25 6.75
CA TYR A 186 -18.66 5.71 5.42
C TYR A 186 -19.53 4.45 5.48
N GLN A 187 -20.13 4.08 4.35
CA GLN A 187 -20.90 2.85 4.20
C GLN A 187 -20.56 2.20 2.85
N LEU A 188 -20.07 0.96 2.92
CA LEU A 188 -19.78 0.13 1.76
C LEU A 188 -21.03 -0.60 1.28
N ARG A 189 -21.06 -0.88 -0.02
CA ARG A 189 -22.07 -1.69 -0.67
C ARG A 189 -21.42 -2.53 -1.75
N VAL A 190 -21.57 -3.84 -1.62
CA VAL A 190 -21.12 -4.79 -2.65
C VAL A 190 -22.34 -5.33 -3.36
N GLN A 191 -22.41 -5.17 -4.68
CA GLN A 191 -23.36 -5.92 -5.50
C GLN A 191 -22.64 -7.08 -6.16
N LEU A 192 -23.20 -8.27 -6.02
CA LEU A 192 -22.72 -9.48 -6.69
C LEU A 192 -23.60 -9.73 -7.91
N MET A 193 -22.99 -10.02 -9.06
CA MET A 193 -23.67 -10.18 -10.35
C MET A 193 -23.31 -11.54 -10.95
N ARG A 194 -24.31 -12.31 -11.38
CA ARG A 194 -24.13 -13.59 -12.10
C ARG A 194 -25.05 -13.63 -13.30
N ARG A 195 -24.71 -14.38 -14.35
CA ARG A 195 -25.69 -14.72 -15.39
C ARG A 195 -26.73 -15.67 -14.76
N PRO A 196 -28.04 -15.56 -15.06
CA PRO A 196 -29.06 -16.47 -14.54
C PRO A 196 -28.66 -17.94 -14.75
N GLY A 197 -28.90 -18.80 -13.75
CA GLY A 197 -28.51 -20.22 -13.77
C GLY A 197 -27.02 -20.54 -13.55
N HIS A 198 -26.10 -19.55 -13.60
CA HIS A 198 -24.66 -19.80 -13.44
C HIS A 198 -24.14 -19.55 -12.01
N ALA A 199 -22.89 -19.98 -11.75
CA ALA A 199 -22.15 -19.63 -10.54
C ALA A 199 -21.96 -18.10 -10.40
N GLY A 200 -21.96 -17.62 -9.15
CA GLY A 200 -21.77 -16.20 -8.82
C GLY A 200 -20.42 -15.88 -8.21
N PRO A 201 -20.16 -14.60 -7.90
CA PRO A 201 -18.94 -14.17 -7.23
C PRO A 201 -18.83 -14.73 -5.80
N VAL A 202 -17.60 -14.92 -5.36
CA VAL A 202 -17.24 -15.28 -3.99
C VAL A 202 -16.26 -14.22 -3.46
N VAL A 203 -16.66 -13.48 -2.42
CA VAL A 203 -15.85 -12.38 -1.84
C VAL A 203 -15.43 -12.77 -0.43
N ARG A 204 -14.14 -13.00 -0.21
CA ARG A 204 -13.56 -13.38 1.10
C ARG A 204 -13.42 -12.18 2.03
N SER A 205 -12.98 -11.04 1.50
CA SER A 205 -12.80 -9.82 2.27
C SER A 205 -13.09 -8.58 1.42
N VAL A 206 -13.51 -7.50 2.09
CA VAL A 206 -13.48 -6.14 1.55
C VAL A 206 -12.76 -5.27 2.56
N SER A 207 -11.58 -4.79 2.18
CA SER A 207 -10.79 -3.83 2.95
C SER A 207 -11.10 -2.40 2.49
N THR A 208 -10.92 -1.41 3.35
CA THR A 208 -11.05 0.00 2.98
C THR A 208 -10.11 0.83 3.84
N VAL A 209 -9.21 1.58 3.21
CA VAL A 209 -8.37 2.57 3.89
C VAL A 209 -9.03 3.94 3.80
N ALA A 210 -9.38 4.51 4.95
CA ALA A 210 -9.87 5.88 5.11
C ALA A 210 -8.73 6.74 5.66
N SER A 211 -8.39 7.82 4.95
CA SER A 211 -7.11 8.54 5.12
C SER A 211 -7.35 10.05 5.25
N LEU A 212 -6.74 10.67 6.26
CA LEU A 212 -6.50 12.11 6.28
C LEU A 212 -5.04 12.35 5.88
N LEU A 213 -4.83 12.85 4.67
CA LEU A 213 -3.47 13.10 4.17
C LEU A 213 -2.92 14.41 4.78
N PRO A 214 -1.65 14.43 5.19
CA PRO A 214 -1.03 15.65 5.72
C PRO A 214 -0.85 16.67 4.60
N GLY A 215 -1.00 17.96 4.92
CA GLY A 215 -0.78 19.07 3.97
C GLY A 215 0.69 19.30 3.60
N THR A 216 1.61 18.66 4.31
CA THR A 216 3.05 18.69 4.09
C THR A 216 3.64 17.27 4.19
N VAL A 217 4.84 17.06 3.63
CA VAL A 217 5.54 15.79 3.79
C VAL A 217 6.07 15.68 5.23
N PRO A 218 5.90 14.54 5.93
CA PRO A 218 6.51 14.32 7.23
C PRO A 218 8.04 14.44 7.23
N ALA A 219 8.63 14.68 8.40
CA ALA A 219 10.07 14.58 8.58
C ALA A 219 10.55 13.15 8.31
N THR A 220 11.75 13.01 7.72
CA THR A 220 12.33 11.71 7.39
C THR A 220 12.47 10.82 8.63
N SER A 221 11.92 9.62 8.55
CA SER A 221 11.84 8.70 9.67
C SER A 221 13.18 7.99 9.93
N GLN A 222 13.43 7.55 11.16
CA GLN A 222 14.63 6.77 11.52
C GLN A 222 14.31 5.26 11.53
N PRO A 223 15.19 4.34 11.08
CA PRO A 223 14.91 2.90 11.10
C PRO A 223 14.56 2.35 12.49
N LEU A 224 13.84 1.23 12.57
CA LEU A 224 13.57 0.52 13.83
C LEU A 224 14.76 -0.33 14.28
N SER A 225 15.57 -0.83 13.35
CA SER A 225 16.74 -1.67 13.62
C SER A 225 17.88 -1.43 12.62
N SER A 226 19.12 -1.55 13.11
CA SER A 226 20.35 -1.48 12.32
C SER A 226 20.67 -2.76 11.54
N THR A 227 19.83 -3.81 11.65
CA THR A 227 20.02 -5.08 10.93
C THR A 227 19.38 -4.98 9.55
N ALA A 228 20.16 -5.09 8.48
CA ALA A 228 19.63 -5.10 7.12
C ALA A 228 18.54 -6.19 6.93
N VAL A 229 17.61 -5.94 6.02
CA VAL A 229 16.61 -6.93 5.56
C VAL A 229 16.53 -6.84 4.04
N SER A 230 16.54 -7.98 3.35
CA SER A 230 16.46 -8.03 1.89
C SER A 230 15.77 -9.31 1.47
N LEU A 231 14.56 -9.19 0.94
CA LEU A 231 13.77 -10.29 0.43
C LEU A 231 14.25 -10.63 -1.01
N PRO A 232 14.38 -11.92 -1.37
CA PRO A 232 14.80 -12.36 -2.71
C PRO A 232 13.66 -12.22 -3.74
N VAL A 233 13.13 -11.01 -3.89
CA VAL A 233 12.13 -10.69 -4.91
C VAL A 233 12.79 -10.74 -6.29
N PRO A 234 12.24 -11.47 -7.29
CA PRO A 234 12.79 -11.46 -8.64
C PRO A 234 12.64 -10.06 -9.27
N GLY A 235 13.64 -9.65 -10.06
CA GLY A 235 13.56 -8.41 -10.84
C GLY A 235 12.89 -8.68 -12.18
N TYR A 236 11.85 -7.91 -12.51
CA TYR A 236 11.22 -7.86 -13.83
C TYR A 236 11.15 -6.40 -14.28
N SER A 237 11.60 -6.13 -15.50
CA SER A 237 11.57 -4.82 -16.14
C SER A 237 10.27 -4.64 -16.91
N GLN A 238 9.63 -3.48 -16.80
CA GLN A 238 8.54 -3.11 -17.69
C GLN A 238 9.06 -2.68 -19.08
N MET A 239 10.33 -2.27 -19.17
CA MET A 239 10.91 -1.63 -20.35
C MET A 239 11.22 -2.63 -21.48
N ILE A 240 11.50 -3.90 -21.15
CA ILE A 240 11.61 -4.98 -22.14
C ILE A 240 10.28 -5.27 -22.85
N HIS A 241 9.16 -4.86 -22.25
CA HIS A 241 7.81 -4.96 -22.82
C HIS A 241 7.38 -3.73 -23.63
N ARG A 242 8.31 -2.82 -23.97
CA ARG A 242 8.06 -1.65 -24.83
C ARG A 242 7.29 -2.03 -26.10
N GLY A 243 6.13 -1.40 -26.30
CA GLY A 243 5.25 -1.65 -27.46
C GLY A 243 4.63 -3.05 -27.56
N GLN A 244 4.79 -3.93 -26.56
CA GLN A 244 4.09 -5.22 -26.51
C GLN A 244 2.62 -5.01 -26.10
N ASP A 245 1.70 -5.76 -26.72
CA ASP A 245 0.25 -5.77 -26.42
C ASP A 245 -0.38 -4.38 -26.15
N PRO A 246 -0.24 -3.41 -27.07
CA PRO A 246 -0.54 -1.99 -26.82
C PRO A 246 -2.00 -1.70 -26.48
N GLN A 247 -2.93 -2.63 -26.73
CA GLN A 247 -4.32 -2.54 -26.25
C GLN A 247 -4.46 -2.42 -24.71
N TYR A 248 -3.41 -2.74 -23.94
CA TYR A 248 -3.36 -2.62 -22.48
C TYR A 248 -2.60 -1.37 -22.00
N GLY A 249 -2.72 -0.25 -22.72
CA GLY A 249 -2.20 1.06 -22.32
C GLY A 249 -0.90 1.47 -23.02
N GLY A 250 -0.69 1.09 -24.28
CA GLY A 250 0.50 1.40 -25.08
C GLY A 250 1.63 0.36 -24.98
N GLY A 251 1.70 -0.37 -23.86
CA GLY A 251 2.65 -1.44 -23.61
C GLY A 251 3.46 -1.22 -22.34
N GLY A 252 4.64 -1.82 -22.28
CA GLY A 252 5.51 -1.87 -21.11
C GLY A 252 5.75 -0.53 -20.40
N GLU A 253 5.84 0.59 -21.11
CA GLU A 253 6.06 1.91 -20.51
C GLU A 253 4.96 2.34 -19.53
N ALA A 254 3.75 1.78 -19.63
CA ALA A 254 2.64 2.03 -18.71
C ALA A 254 2.41 0.91 -17.67
N TRP A 255 3.31 -0.08 -17.58
CA TRP A 255 3.10 -1.33 -16.84
C TRP A 255 3.84 -1.43 -15.50
N CYS A 256 4.26 -0.32 -14.88
CA CYS A 256 4.96 -0.32 -13.58
C CYS A 256 4.20 -1.08 -12.48
N SER A 257 2.87 -0.94 -12.42
CA SER A 257 2.00 -1.64 -11.46
C SER A 257 1.90 -3.15 -11.69
N PRO A 258 1.49 -3.64 -12.89
CA PRO A 258 1.45 -5.08 -13.16
C PRO A 258 2.84 -5.74 -13.16
N THR A 259 3.92 -5.02 -13.47
CA THR A 259 5.29 -5.53 -13.37
C THR A 259 5.69 -5.69 -11.89
N SER A 260 5.43 -4.68 -11.04
CA SER A 260 5.64 -4.78 -9.59
C SER A 260 4.79 -5.88 -8.94
N LEU A 261 3.54 -6.03 -9.39
CA LEU A 261 2.67 -7.13 -8.99
C LEU A 261 3.21 -8.49 -9.44
N SER A 262 3.75 -8.58 -10.66
CA SER A 262 4.42 -9.79 -11.15
C SER A 262 5.63 -10.15 -10.29
N MET A 263 6.48 -9.18 -9.92
CA MET A 263 7.65 -9.42 -9.06
C MET A 263 7.26 -10.00 -7.70
N VAL A 264 6.23 -9.46 -7.04
CA VAL A 264 5.72 -9.99 -5.77
C VAL A 264 5.02 -11.35 -5.93
N LEU A 265 4.28 -11.57 -7.03
CA LEU A 265 3.72 -12.89 -7.33
C LEU A 265 4.80 -13.94 -7.66
N GLY A 266 5.91 -13.52 -8.27
CA GLY A 266 7.10 -14.35 -8.51
C GLY A 266 7.79 -14.75 -7.21
N TYR A 267 7.98 -13.80 -6.29
CA TYR A 267 8.52 -14.06 -4.94
C TYR A 267 7.75 -15.17 -4.19
N TYR A 268 6.42 -15.15 -4.24
CA TYR A 268 5.56 -16.18 -3.62
C TYR A 268 5.36 -17.45 -4.48
N GLY A 269 5.94 -17.52 -5.69
CA GLY A 269 5.71 -18.64 -6.63
C GLY A 269 4.26 -18.74 -7.14
N ARG A 270 3.51 -17.64 -7.15
CA ARG A 270 2.08 -17.54 -7.55
C ARG A 270 1.85 -16.67 -8.79
N LEU A 271 2.76 -16.70 -9.76
CA LEU A 271 2.54 -16.08 -11.07
C LEU A 271 1.30 -16.69 -11.76
N PRO A 272 0.47 -15.89 -12.46
CA PRO A 272 -0.69 -16.42 -13.17
C PRO A 272 -0.27 -17.25 -14.38
N VAL A 273 -1.07 -18.27 -14.71
CA VAL A 273 -0.92 -19.03 -15.96
C VAL A 273 -1.03 -18.08 -17.15
N VAL A 274 0.01 -18.03 -17.97
CA VAL A 274 0.08 -17.19 -19.18
C VAL A 274 -0.78 -17.81 -20.27
N GLY A 275 -1.83 -17.11 -20.69
CA GLY A 275 -2.67 -17.56 -21.80
C GLY A 275 -1.96 -17.50 -23.15
N SER A 276 -2.38 -18.36 -24.08
CA SER A 276 -1.86 -18.49 -25.45
C SER A 276 -1.98 -17.25 -26.35
N TRP A 277 -2.58 -16.16 -25.83
CA TRP A 277 -2.68 -14.88 -26.51
C TRP A 277 -1.37 -14.05 -26.42
N VAL A 278 -0.50 -14.32 -25.44
CA VAL A 278 0.82 -13.67 -25.34
C VAL A 278 1.80 -14.40 -26.26
N LYS A 279 2.52 -13.65 -27.11
CA LYS A 279 3.45 -14.24 -28.09
C LYS A 279 4.53 -15.06 -27.41
N ALA A 280 4.78 -16.27 -27.89
CA ALA A 280 5.67 -17.23 -27.24
C ALA A 280 7.11 -16.72 -27.03
N ALA A 281 7.61 -15.88 -27.96
CA ALA A 281 8.95 -15.30 -27.97
C ALA A 281 9.14 -14.05 -27.07
N TYR A 282 8.11 -13.57 -26.39
CA TYR A 282 8.29 -12.54 -25.36
C TYR A 282 8.95 -13.17 -24.12
N ALA A 283 9.96 -12.49 -23.56
CA ALA A 283 10.40 -12.73 -22.19
C ALA A 283 9.25 -12.40 -21.20
N ASP A 284 9.35 -12.92 -19.98
CA ASP A 284 8.54 -12.50 -18.82
C ASP A 284 7.04 -12.36 -19.07
N ARG A 285 6.48 -13.28 -19.87
CA ARG A 285 5.09 -13.22 -20.39
C ARG A 285 4.00 -13.11 -19.32
N TRP A 286 4.33 -13.40 -18.07
CA TRP A 286 3.47 -13.13 -16.91
C TRP A 286 3.19 -11.63 -16.72
N VAL A 287 4.11 -10.73 -17.08
CA VAL A 287 3.87 -9.27 -17.03
C VAL A 287 2.76 -8.87 -17.99
N ASN A 288 2.78 -9.33 -19.24
CA ASN A 288 1.68 -9.14 -20.20
C ASN A 288 0.37 -9.73 -19.65
N GLN A 289 0.44 -10.93 -19.04
CA GLN A 289 -0.72 -11.60 -18.44
C GLN A 289 -1.30 -10.82 -17.25
N VAL A 290 -0.47 -10.26 -16.37
CA VAL A 290 -0.90 -9.43 -15.23
C VAL A 290 -1.41 -8.06 -15.72
N ALA A 291 -0.77 -7.45 -16.72
CA ALA A 291 -1.23 -6.19 -17.32
C ALA A 291 -2.66 -6.32 -17.85
N ARG A 292 -2.97 -7.38 -18.60
CA ARG A 292 -4.34 -7.71 -19.02
C ARG A 292 -5.31 -7.90 -17.84
N LEU A 293 -4.89 -8.63 -16.80
CA LEU A 293 -5.73 -8.92 -15.65
C LEU A 293 -6.03 -7.68 -14.79
N THR A 294 -5.14 -6.69 -14.76
CA THR A 294 -5.31 -5.46 -13.97
C THR A 294 -5.93 -4.30 -14.76
N TYR A 295 -5.79 -4.27 -16.09
CA TYR A 295 -6.20 -3.17 -16.95
C TYR A 295 -7.64 -2.68 -16.71
N ASP A 296 -7.79 -1.39 -16.40
CA ASP A 296 -9.08 -0.73 -16.23
C ASP A 296 -9.51 -0.11 -17.57
N TYR A 297 -10.55 -0.69 -18.19
CA TYR A 297 -11.04 -0.28 -19.51
C TYR A 297 -11.77 1.09 -19.53
N ARG A 298 -11.88 1.82 -18.41
CA ARG A 298 -12.33 3.23 -18.38
C ARG A 298 -11.19 4.20 -18.07
N TYR A 299 -10.27 3.82 -17.20
CA TYR A 299 -9.04 4.58 -16.95
C TYR A 299 -8.01 4.45 -18.10
N GLN A 300 -8.14 3.39 -18.92
CA GLN A 300 -7.23 3.05 -20.02
C GLN A 300 -5.78 2.79 -19.58
N GLY A 301 -5.61 2.30 -18.35
CA GLY A 301 -4.31 1.99 -17.77
C GLY A 301 -4.37 0.87 -16.73
N THR A 302 -3.20 0.38 -16.35
CA THR A 302 -3.04 -0.74 -15.40
C THR A 302 -2.81 -0.29 -13.95
N GLY A 303 -2.76 1.03 -13.69
CA GLY A 303 -2.43 1.62 -12.39
C GLY A 303 -3.55 1.71 -11.34
N ASN A 304 -4.71 1.08 -11.58
CA ASN A 304 -5.85 1.08 -10.63
C ASN A 304 -5.54 0.19 -9.40
N TRP A 305 -5.45 0.78 -8.20
CA TRP A 305 -4.89 0.12 -7.01
C TRP A 305 -5.75 -1.05 -6.48
N PRO A 306 -7.10 -0.90 -6.34
CA PRO A 306 -7.98 -2.02 -6.02
C PRO A 306 -7.96 -3.13 -7.07
N PHE A 307 -7.74 -2.80 -8.34
CA PHE A 307 -7.72 -3.81 -9.41
C PHE A 307 -6.46 -4.68 -9.34
N ASN A 308 -5.30 -4.09 -9.02
CA ASN A 308 -4.04 -4.82 -8.80
C ASN A 308 -4.11 -5.72 -7.56
N THR A 309 -4.51 -5.16 -6.41
CA THR A 309 -4.61 -5.91 -5.15
C THR A 309 -5.59 -7.07 -5.26
N ALA A 310 -6.76 -6.88 -5.87
CA ALA A 310 -7.72 -7.97 -6.06
C ALA A 310 -7.24 -9.07 -7.05
N VAL A 311 -6.36 -8.75 -8.01
CA VAL A 311 -5.66 -9.78 -8.81
C VAL A 311 -4.64 -10.53 -7.94
N GLY A 312 -3.87 -9.84 -7.10
CA GLY A 312 -2.99 -10.45 -6.11
C GLY A 312 -3.73 -11.41 -5.16
N ALA A 313 -4.84 -10.95 -4.58
CA ALA A 313 -5.72 -11.76 -3.73
C ALA A 313 -6.35 -12.96 -4.46
N SER A 314 -6.47 -12.92 -5.80
CA SER A 314 -6.92 -14.08 -6.58
C SER A 314 -5.88 -15.20 -6.65
N GLN A 315 -4.58 -14.87 -6.50
CA GLN A 315 -3.46 -15.83 -6.52
C GLN A 315 -3.02 -16.27 -5.12
N LEU A 316 -2.91 -15.32 -4.18
CA LEU A 316 -2.40 -15.56 -2.82
C LEU A 316 -3.52 -15.86 -1.81
N GLY A 317 -4.75 -15.45 -2.12
CA GLY A 317 -5.93 -15.67 -1.30
C GLY A 317 -6.38 -14.44 -0.50
N ASP A 318 -5.47 -13.50 -0.22
CA ASP A 318 -5.74 -12.19 0.39
C ASP A 318 -4.74 -11.12 -0.09
N ALA A 319 -5.20 -9.87 -0.21
CA ALA A 319 -4.40 -8.67 -0.49
C ALA A 319 -5.28 -7.42 -0.37
N PHE A 320 -4.67 -6.27 -0.05
CA PHE A 320 -5.40 -5.01 0.13
C PHE A 320 -4.53 -3.76 -0.13
N VAL A 321 -5.20 -2.65 -0.43
CA VAL A 321 -4.60 -1.31 -0.46
C VAL A 321 -4.63 -0.72 0.95
N THR A 322 -3.52 -0.11 1.36
CA THR A 322 -3.48 0.75 2.55
C THR A 322 -2.56 1.96 2.32
N ARG A 323 -2.34 2.78 3.35
CA ARG A 323 -1.36 3.86 3.38
C ARG A 323 -0.53 3.76 4.66
N LEU A 324 0.80 3.82 4.51
CA LEU A 324 1.76 3.77 5.62
C LEU A 324 2.39 5.16 5.79
N ALA A 325 2.57 5.61 7.03
CA ALA A 325 3.05 6.96 7.33
C ALA A 325 4.53 7.20 6.99
N ASP A 326 5.35 6.14 6.97
CA ASP A 326 6.80 6.19 6.74
C ASP A 326 7.40 4.79 6.48
N LEU A 327 8.73 4.70 6.32
CA LEU A 327 9.45 3.42 6.21
C LEU A 327 9.54 2.64 7.53
N ARG A 328 9.28 3.24 8.71
CA ARG A 328 9.20 2.52 10.00
C ARG A 328 7.96 1.66 10.06
N MET A 329 6.86 2.10 9.47
CA MET A 329 5.66 1.30 9.26
C MET A 329 5.85 0.19 8.23
N ALA A 330 6.70 0.38 7.22
CA ALA A 330 7.03 -0.64 6.24
C ALA A 330 7.93 -1.76 6.81
N GLU A 331 8.87 -1.42 7.70
CA GLU A 331 9.88 -2.34 8.22
C GLU A 331 9.33 -3.64 8.86
N PRO A 332 8.25 -3.62 9.68
CA PRO A 332 7.62 -4.85 10.19
C PRO A 332 7.14 -5.82 9.10
N PHE A 333 6.64 -5.34 7.96
CA PHE A 333 6.23 -6.20 6.84
C PHE A 333 7.45 -6.87 6.21
N LEU A 334 8.49 -6.10 5.92
CA LEU A 334 9.73 -6.61 5.34
C LEU A 334 10.39 -7.66 6.25
N ARG A 335 10.35 -7.46 7.57
CA ARG A 335 10.86 -8.43 8.56
C ARG A 335 9.94 -9.65 8.77
N ALA A 336 8.67 -9.57 8.39
CA ALA A 336 7.75 -10.71 8.28
C ALA A 336 7.82 -11.43 6.93
N GLY A 337 8.75 -11.05 6.04
CA GLY A 337 8.87 -11.63 4.70
C GLY A 337 7.85 -11.11 3.68
N ILE A 338 7.17 -10.00 3.97
CA ILE A 338 6.15 -9.40 3.09
C ILE A 338 6.76 -8.22 2.32
N PRO A 339 7.06 -8.35 1.02
CA PRO A 339 7.43 -7.21 0.19
C PRO A 339 6.20 -6.32 -0.09
N LEU A 340 6.42 -5.01 -0.19
CA LEU A 340 5.35 -4.02 -0.36
C LEU A 340 5.44 -3.35 -1.72
N ILE A 341 4.33 -3.21 -2.44
CA ILE A 341 4.29 -2.43 -3.69
C ILE A 341 3.81 -1.03 -3.35
N VAL A 342 4.61 -0.01 -3.64
CA VAL A 342 4.36 1.38 -3.21
C VAL A 342 4.34 2.35 -4.38
N SER A 343 3.53 3.41 -4.27
CA SER A 343 3.40 4.44 -5.31
C SER A 343 4.24 5.67 -5.00
N ILE A 344 5.20 5.98 -5.87
CA ILE A 344 6.10 7.13 -5.76
C ILE A 344 5.84 8.14 -6.88
N ARG A 345 6.06 9.43 -6.59
CA ARG A 345 6.01 10.54 -7.53
C ARG A 345 7.19 11.46 -7.27
N PHE A 346 7.92 11.86 -8.32
CA PHE A 346 9.08 12.73 -8.17
C PHE A 346 9.36 13.53 -9.45
N GLY A 347 9.86 14.74 -9.28
CA GLY A 347 10.40 15.58 -10.35
C GLY A 347 11.89 15.32 -10.61
N ARG A 348 12.43 16.00 -11.63
CA ARG A 348 13.84 15.87 -12.04
C ARG A 348 14.79 16.12 -10.86
N GLY A 349 15.68 15.17 -10.61
CA GLY A 349 16.71 15.26 -9.56
C GLY A 349 16.21 15.02 -8.11
N GLN A 350 14.91 14.78 -7.89
CA GLN A 350 14.37 14.59 -6.54
C GLN A 350 14.62 13.19 -5.96
N LEU A 351 14.89 12.19 -6.81
CA LEU A 351 15.26 10.83 -6.44
C LEU A 351 16.51 10.41 -7.24
N ALA A 352 17.65 10.33 -6.57
CA ALA A 352 18.93 9.99 -7.18
C ALA A 352 19.02 8.50 -7.51
N GLY A 353 19.67 8.15 -8.62
CA GLY A 353 19.79 6.76 -9.09
C GLY A 353 18.50 6.15 -9.63
N ALA A 354 17.44 6.94 -9.85
CA ALA A 354 16.22 6.45 -10.48
C ALA A 354 16.42 6.16 -11.98
N PRO A 355 15.79 5.11 -12.56
CA PRO A 355 15.97 4.77 -13.97
C PRO A 355 15.20 5.70 -14.91
N ILE A 356 14.25 6.47 -14.38
CA ILE A 356 13.49 7.52 -15.06
C ILE A 356 13.74 8.86 -14.37
N SER A 357 13.81 9.95 -15.14
CA SER A 357 14.18 11.26 -14.59
C SER A 357 13.08 11.93 -13.76
N ALA A 358 11.81 11.63 -14.03
CA ALA A 358 10.64 12.12 -13.30
C ALA A 358 9.43 11.22 -13.55
N THR A 359 8.40 11.30 -12.70
CA THR A 359 7.12 10.63 -12.88
C THR A 359 5.98 11.34 -12.15
N ALA A 360 4.77 11.30 -12.74
CA ALA A 360 3.53 11.73 -12.09
C ALA A 360 2.96 10.66 -11.11
N GLY A 361 3.41 9.41 -11.24
CA GLY A 361 3.03 8.28 -10.40
C GLY A 361 3.66 6.99 -10.95
N HIS A 362 4.39 6.26 -10.12
CA HIS A 362 5.15 5.07 -10.50
C HIS A 362 5.06 4.03 -9.38
N LEU A 363 4.89 2.76 -9.73
CA LEU A 363 4.82 1.66 -8.77
C LEU A 363 6.17 0.94 -8.74
N VAL A 364 6.69 0.74 -7.54
CA VAL A 364 7.94 -0.01 -7.26
C VAL A 364 7.70 -1.02 -6.14
N VAL A 365 8.49 -2.09 -6.07
CA VAL A 365 8.47 -3.02 -4.93
C VAL A 365 9.52 -2.58 -3.91
N LEU A 366 9.12 -2.25 -2.69
CA LEU A 366 10.02 -2.19 -1.54
C LEU A 366 10.32 -3.63 -1.10
N SER A 367 11.56 -4.08 -1.31
CA SER A 367 12.02 -5.44 -1.05
C SER A 367 12.99 -5.55 0.13
N GLY A 368 13.43 -4.43 0.71
CA GLY A 368 14.32 -4.45 1.86
C GLY A 368 14.71 -3.07 2.41
N LEU A 369 15.57 -3.08 3.43
CA LEU A 369 16.27 -1.93 3.99
C LEU A 369 17.75 -2.28 4.21
N THR A 370 18.67 -1.35 3.98
CA THR A 370 20.08 -1.50 4.37
C THR A 370 20.25 -1.44 5.90
N ALA A 371 21.46 -1.70 6.40
CA ALA A 371 21.78 -1.51 7.83
C ALA A 371 21.63 -0.04 8.30
N GLY A 372 21.75 0.93 7.39
CA GLY A 372 21.44 2.35 7.64
C GLY A 372 19.95 2.70 7.48
N GLY A 373 19.11 1.73 7.11
CA GLY A 373 17.68 1.92 6.89
C GLY A 373 17.30 2.46 5.51
N ASP A 374 18.24 2.59 4.56
CA ASP A 374 17.93 3.02 3.19
C ASP A 374 17.10 1.95 2.45
N PRO A 375 16.01 2.33 1.76
CA PRO A 375 15.14 1.38 1.06
C PRO A 375 15.84 0.70 -0.12
N VAL A 376 15.83 -0.63 -0.08
CA VAL A 376 16.16 -1.52 -1.19
C VAL A 376 14.86 -1.80 -1.95
N VAL A 377 14.84 -1.52 -3.25
CA VAL A 377 13.66 -1.63 -4.09
C VAL A 377 13.93 -2.38 -5.38
N MET A 378 12.85 -2.92 -5.95
CA MET A 378 12.77 -3.41 -7.32
C MET A 378 12.02 -2.35 -8.13
N ASP A 379 12.73 -1.59 -8.96
CA ASP A 379 12.16 -0.53 -9.79
C ASP A 379 11.93 -1.03 -11.22
N PRO A 380 10.68 -1.26 -11.65
CA PRO A 380 10.40 -1.89 -12.94
C PRO A 380 10.78 -1.02 -14.13
N ALA A 381 10.97 0.29 -13.97
CA ALA A 381 11.36 1.17 -15.07
C ALA A 381 12.87 1.09 -15.41
N ALA A 382 13.62 0.19 -14.76
CA ALA A 382 14.97 -0.17 -15.17
C ALA A 382 15.00 -0.73 -16.62
N PRO A 383 16.10 -0.53 -17.38
CA PRO A 383 16.16 -0.92 -18.79
C PRO A 383 16.15 -2.44 -19.03
N ASN A 384 16.49 -3.26 -18.03
CA ASN A 384 16.46 -4.72 -18.07
C ASN A 384 16.34 -5.30 -16.65
N ASP A 385 16.04 -6.58 -16.56
CA ASP A 385 15.70 -7.29 -15.31
C ASP A 385 16.86 -7.30 -14.30
N ALA A 386 18.08 -7.50 -14.80
CA ALA A 386 19.31 -7.47 -14.01
C ALA A 386 19.60 -6.11 -13.34
N THR A 387 19.02 -5.01 -13.84
CA THR A 387 19.18 -3.67 -13.29
C THR A 387 17.95 -3.16 -12.51
N VAL A 388 16.92 -3.99 -12.30
CA VAL A 388 15.72 -3.62 -11.55
C VAL A 388 16.01 -3.32 -10.08
N ARG A 389 16.82 -4.17 -9.41
CA ARG A 389 17.13 -4.02 -7.98
C ARG A 389 18.10 -2.86 -7.73
N ARG A 390 17.74 -1.95 -6.84
CA ARG A 390 18.53 -0.76 -6.48
C ARG A 390 18.26 -0.31 -5.04
N THR A 391 19.14 0.55 -4.51
CA THR A 391 18.95 1.20 -3.21
C THR A 391 18.74 2.70 -3.43
N TYR A 392 17.72 3.28 -2.80
CA TYR A 392 17.48 4.73 -2.82
C TYR A 392 17.83 5.36 -1.48
N ASN A 393 18.19 6.64 -1.48
CA ASN A 393 18.32 7.40 -0.25
C ASN A 393 16.95 7.52 0.45
N ARG A 394 16.87 7.11 1.72
CA ARG A 394 15.67 7.11 2.57
C ARG A 394 14.92 8.43 2.54
N ALA A 395 15.61 9.56 2.68
CA ALA A 395 14.97 10.87 2.73
C ALA A 395 14.35 11.28 1.38
N GLN A 396 15.01 10.96 0.27
CA GLN A 396 14.46 11.17 -1.08
C GLN A 396 13.27 10.23 -1.35
N PHE A 397 13.38 8.96 -0.97
CA PHE A 397 12.32 7.97 -1.18
C PHE A 397 11.05 8.28 -0.37
N GLU A 398 11.18 8.60 0.92
CA GLU A 398 10.03 9.01 1.73
C GLU A 398 9.36 10.28 1.19
N ARG A 399 10.12 11.26 0.69
CA ARG A 399 9.53 12.42 -0.01
C ARG A 399 8.75 12.01 -1.26
N ALA A 400 9.30 11.12 -2.08
CA ALA A 400 8.65 10.65 -3.30
C ALA A 400 7.40 9.78 -3.04
N TRP A 401 7.41 8.98 -1.96
CA TRP A 401 6.30 8.09 -1.58
C TRP A 401 5.20 8.82 -0.81
N LEU A 402 5.55 9.51 0.27
CA LEU A 402 4.61 10.17 1.17
C LEU A 402 4.04 11.44 0.52
N GLY A 403 4.90 12.30 -0.05
CA GLY A 403 4.47 13.49 -0.79
C GLY A 403 3.83 13.18 -2.16
N GLY A 404 4.06 11.98 -2.68
CA GLY A 404 3.53 11.55 -3.98
C GLY A 404 2.14 10.93 -3.91
N SER A 405 1.98 9.90 -3.09
CA SER A 405 0.74 9.10 -2.98
C SER A 405 0.14 9.08 -1.58
N GLY A 406 0.66 9.87 -0.64
CA GLY A 406 0.24 9.81 0.76
C GLY A 406 0.60 8.49 1.44
N GLY A 407 1.70 7.84 1.02
CA GLY A 407 2.15 6.59 1.61
C GLY A 407 1.45 5.32 1.10
N MET A 408 0.82 5.37 -0.08
CA MET A 408 0.07 4.24 -0.66
C MET A 408 0.95 2.99 -0.79
N ALA A 409 0.45 1.87 -0.24
CA ALA A 409 1.04 0.55 -0.34
C ALA A 409 -0.01 -0.52 -0.68
N TYR A 410 0.36 -1.48 -1.52
CA TYR A 410 -0.33 -2.78 -1.62
C TYR A 410 0.33 -3.74 -0.65
N VAL A 411 -0.47 -4.39 0.19
CA VAL A 411 -0.05 -5.53 1.01
C VAL A 411 -0.56 -6.81 0.33
N LEU A 412 0.36 -7.73 0.04
CA LEU A 412 0.09 -9.03 -0.56
C LEU A 412 0.81 -10.08 0.30
N HIS A 413 0.08 -11.08 0.80
CA HIS A 413 0.62 -12.08 1.72
C HIS A 413 -0.05 -13.43 1.51
N ASP A 414 0.64 -14.50 1.88
CA ASP A 414 0.09 -15.86 1.92
C ASP A 414 0.14 -16.44 3.33
N ALA A 415 -0.34 -17.68 3.51
CA ALA A 415 -0.42 -18.31 4.82
C ALA A 415 0.94 -18.61 5.49
N ALA A 416 2.05 -18.55 4.74
CA ALA A 416 3.39 -18.71 5.29
C ALA A 416 4.01 -17.38 5.76
N HIS A 417 3.48 -16.24 5.28
CA HIS A 417 3.95 -14.90 5.59
C HIS A 417 2.83 -14.06 6.24
N PRO A 418 2.31 -14.44 7.43
CA PRO A 418 1.20 -13.75 8.06
C PRO A 418 1.54 -12.29 8.40
N LEU A 419 0.53 -11.42 8.34
CA LEU A 419 0.66 -10.00 8.67
C LEU A 419 1.33 -9.77 10.04
N PRO A 420 2.31 -8.86 10.16
CA PRO A 420 2.99 -8.59 11.42
C PRO A 420 2.04 -8.03 12.47
N ALA A 421 2.23 -8.43 13.72
CA ALA A 421 1.43 -7.98 14.86
C ALA A 421 1.33 -6.45 14.88
N ARG A 422 0.09 -5.93 14.82
CA ARG A 422 -0.14 -4.49 14.65
C ARG A 422 0.34 -3.70 15.88
N PRO A 423 1.20 -2.67 15.72
CA PRO A 423 1.67 -1.85 16.82
C PRO A 423 0.51 -1.12 17.54
N ALA A 424 0.67 -0.90 18.84
CA ALA A 424 -0.33 -0.18 19.63
C ALA A 424 -0.51 1.27 19.10
N GLY A 425 -1.76 1.66 18.85
CA GLY A 425 -2.12 2.97 18.28
C GLY A 425 -2.18 3.01 16.75
N VAL A 426 -1.48 2.12 16.04
CA VAL A 426 -1.54 2.03 14.57
C VAL A 426 -2.90 1.50 14.13
N ARG A 427 -3.45 2.10 13.05
CA ARG A 427 -4.71 1.70 12.42
C ARG A 427 -4.57 1.30 10.95
N ALA A 428 -3.37 1.41 10.38
CA ALA A 428 -3.12 1.28 8.95
C ALA A 428 -3.04 -0.17 8.40
N TRP A 429 -3.10 -1.20 9.25
CA TRP A 429 -3.22 -2.61 8.82
C TRP A 429 -4.03 -3.48 9.79
#